data_AF-A0A7S0X0H9-F1
#
_entry.id   AF-A0A7S0X0H9-F1
#
_cell.length_a   1.000
_cell.length_b   1.000
_cell.length_c   1.000
_cell.angle_alpha   90.00
_cell.angle_beta   90.00
_cell.angle_gamma   90.00
#
_symmetry.space_group_name_H-M   'P 1'
#
loop_
_entity.id
_entity.type
_entity.pdbx_description
1 polymer ?
#
loop_
_entity_poly.entity_id
_entity_poly.type
_entity_poly.pdbx_seq_one_letter_code
_entity_poly.pdbx_strand_id
1 'polypeptide(L)'
;AGSTMKLMVPGVKGALTPGASAHAATPASLAGLKSGARGMLVGSRAQDVAAVRGARDDAALTPGFEAEALRAAARARVARDVAPPRADAPYSIGGYEVLQSPGLFPAPSEALKLLHRIASDPGVRRVMESHQLTVGKLIEMPPEGQVGVSASCVLGYNTNQGQVIALRLRTDDLR
;
A
#
# COMPACT_ATOMS: atom_id res chain seq x y z
N ALA A 1 -1.74 -6.98 -20.41
CA ALA A 1 -1.90 -5.52 -20.61
C ALA A 1 -3.38 -5.21 -20.82
N GLY A 2 -3.99 -4.33 -20.02
CA GLY A 2 -5.39 -3.96 -20.19
C GLY A 2 -5.60 -3.27 -21.55
N SER A 3 -6.61 -3.71 -22.30
CA SER A 3 -6.96 -3.08 -23.57
C SER A 3 -7.54 -1.69 -23.31
N THR A 4 -6.98 -0.66 -23.95
CA THR A 4 -7.44 0.75 -23.86
C THR A 4 -8.62 1.04 -24.79
N MET A 5 -9.12 0.02 -25.48
CA MET A 5 -10.24 0.10 -26.41
C MET A 5 -11.36 -0.81 -25.95
N LYS A 6 -12.58 -0.27 -25.95
CA LYS A 6 -13.82 -0.97 -25.62
C LYS A 6 -14.84 -0.74 -26.72
N LEU A 7 -15.37 -1.82 -27.28
CA LEU A 7 -16.46 -1.78 -28.24
C LEU A 7 -17.78 -2.05 -27.50
N MET A 8 -18.70 -1.10 -27.60
CA MET A 8 -20.04 -1.18 -27.02
C MET A 8 -21.04 -1.43 -28.15
N VAL A 9 -21.82 -2.50 -28.06
CA VAL A 9 -22.84 -2.86 -29.06
C VAL A 9 -24.20 -2.91 -28.37
N PRO A 10 -25.22 -2.18 -28.84
CA PRO A 10 -26.57 -2.24 -28.29
C PRO A 10 -27.12 -3.67 -28.31
N GLY A 11 -27.62 -4.15 -27.17
CA GLY A 11 -28.19 -5.50 -27.02
C GLY A 11 -27.19 -6.60 -26.66
N VAL A 12 -25.88 -6.32 -26.63
CA VAL A 12 -24.87 -7.23 -26.08
C VAL A 12 -24.54 -6.79 -24.66
N LYS A 13 -24.66 -7.69 -23.68
CA LYS A 13 -24.27 -7.39 -22.28
C LYS A 13 -22.75 -7.47 -22.16
N GLY A 14 -22.12 -6.32 -21.94
CA GLY A 14 -20.68 -6.19 -21.72
C GLY A 14 -19.96 -5.44 -22.85
N ALA A 15 -18.73 -4.99 -22.57
CA ALA A 15 -17.88 -4.34 -23.56
C ALA A 15 -16.89 -5.37 -24.14
N LEU A 16 -16.80 -5.44 -25.47
CA LEU A 16 -15.82 -6.29 -26.14
C LEU A 16 -14.47 -5.56 -26.20
N THR A 17 -13.40 -6.26 -25.84
CA THR A 17 -12.04 -5.73 -25.89
C THR A 17 -11.30 -6.31 -27.09
N PRO A 18 -10.97 -5.49 -28.11
CA PRO A 18 -10.21 -5.96 -29.26
C PRO A 18 -8.83 -6.47 -28.81
N GLY A 19 -8.44 -7.66 -29.26
CA GLY A 19 -7.11 -8.23 -29.04
C GLY A 19 -6.85 -8.80 -27.64
N ALA A 20 -7.86 -8.92 -26.76
CA ALA A 20 -7.70 -9.68 -25.52
C ALA A 20 -7.64 -11.19 -25.84
N SER A 21 -6.64 -11.89 -25.30
CA SER A 21 -6.38 -13.33 -25.54
C SER A 21 -7.63 -14.22 -25.35
N ALA A 22 -8.53 -13.83 -24.45
CA ALA A 22 -9.78 -14.55 -24.19
C ALA A 22 -10.75 -14.62 -25.40
N HIS A 23 -10.63 -13.70 -26.37
CA HIS A 23 -11.51 -13.62 -27.56
C HIS A 23 -10.72 -13.53 -28.87
N ALA A 24 -9.43 -13.88 -28.84
CA ALA A 24 -8.62 -13.96 -30.04
C ALA A 24 -9.20 -15.07 -30.95
N ALA A 25 -9.62 -14.68 -32.16
CA ALA A 25 -10.25 -15.54 -33.17
C ALA A 25 -11.72 -15.96 -32.94
N THR A 26 -12.46 -15.37 -32.00
CA THR A 26 -13.92 -15.58 -31.94
C THR A 26 -14.61 -14.87 -33.11
N PRO A 27 -15.38 -15.57 -33.97
CA PRO A 27 -16.15 -14.93 -35.02
C PRO A 27 -17.10 -13.87 -34.43
N ALA A 28 -17.25 -12.73 -35.09
CA ALA A 28 -18.11 -11.63 -34.61
C ALA A 28 -19.55 -12.08 -34.31
N SER A 29 -20.05 -13.09 -35.03
CA SER A 29 -21.35 -13.73 -34.82
C SER A 29 -21.48 -14.44 -33.47
N LEU A 30 -20.41 -15.07 -32.98
CA LEU A 30 -20.34 -15.75 -31.68
C LEU A 30 -20.15 -14.76 -30.51
N ALA A 31 -19.67 -13.55 -30.80
CA ALA A 31 -19.60 -12.44 -29.85
C ALA A 31 -20.91 -11.63 -29.76
N GLY A 32 -21.99 -12.09 -30.41
CA GLY A 32 -23.30 -11.46 -30.39
C GLY A 32 -23.49 -10.31 -31.38
N LEU A 33 -22.55 -10.07 -32.30
CA LEU A 33 -22.70 -9.07 -33.35
C LEU A 33 -23.52 -9.63 -34.52
N LYS A 34 -24.68 -9.04 -34.76
CA LYS A 34 -25.49 -9.31 -35.94
C LYS A 34 -24.97 -8.51 -37.14
N SER A 35 -25.11 -9.06 -38.34
CA SER A 35 -24.82 -8.32 -39.58
C SER A 35 -25.65 -7.04 -39.62
N GLY A 36 -25.01 -5.89 -39.87
CA GLY A 36 -25.67 -4.57 -39.85
C GLY A 36 -25.79 -3.90 -38.47
N ALA A 37 -25.28 -4.51 -37.40
CA ALA A 37 -25.28 -3.87 -36.08
C ALA A 37 -24.38 -2.63 -36.03
N ARG A 38 -24.87 -1.55 -35.38
CA ARG A 38 -24.11 -0.32 -35.14
C ARG A 38 -23.50 -0.39 -33.74
N GLY A 39 -22.19 -0.22 -33.64
CA GLY A 39 -21.45 -0.20 -32.37
C GLY A 39 -20.73 1.12 -32.16
N MET A 40 -20.42 1.44 -30.89
CA MET A 40 -19.60 2.58 -30.50
C MET A 40 -18.26 2.08 -29.96
N LEU A 41 -17.17 2.54 -30.58
CA LEU A 41 -15.82 2.26 -30.12
C LEU A 41 -15.32 3.41 -29.25
N VAL A 42 -15.03 3.12 -27.99
CA VAL A 42 -14.43 4.08 -27.07
C VAL A 42 -12.99 3.67 -26.83
N GLY A 43 -12.06 4.61 -27.02
CA GLY A 43 -10.65 4.37 -26.75
C GLY A 43 -9.91 5.66 -26.43
N SER A 44 -8.85 5.52 -25.63
CA SER A 44 -7.92 6.62 -25.35
C SER A 44 -7.00 6.87 -26.53
N ARG A 45 -6.59 8.11 -26.78
CA ARG A 45 -5.63 8.43 -27.85
C ARG A 45 -4.27 7.84 -27.50
N ALA A 46 -3.51 7.42 -28.52
CA ALA A 46 -2.19 6.83 -28.33
C ALA A 46 -1.24 7.76 -27.55
N GLN A 47 -1.30 9.06 -27.81
CA GLN A 47 -0.53 10.09 -27.10
C GLN A 47 -0.86 10.14 -25.60
N ASP A 48 -2.13 9.99 -25.20
CA ASP A 48 -2.56 10.08 -23.81
C ASP A 48 -2.15 8.80 -23.06
N VAL A 49 -2.23 7.64 -23.74
CA VAL A 49 -1.73 6.36 -23.21
C VAL A 49 -0.22 6.40 -23.03
N ALA A 50 0.52 6.97 -23.99
CA ALA A 50 1.96 7.15 -23.90
C ALA A 50 2.34 8.12 -22.76
N ALA A 51 1.61 9.22 -22.60
CA ALA A 51 1.81 10.19 -21.53
C ALA A 51 1.59 9.57 -20.14
N VAL A 52 0.51 8.79 -19.95
CA VAL A 52 0.24 8.12 -18.66
C VAL A 52 1.26 7.02 -18.38
N ARG A 53 1.72 6.28 -19.40
CA ARG A 53 2.78 5.28 -19.24
C ARG A 53 4.12 5.93 -18.90
N GLY A 54 4.48 7.02 -19.59
CA GLY A 54 5.69 7.78 -19.30
C GLY A 54 5.67 8.46 -17.92
N ALA A 55 4.50 8.94 -17.47
CA ALA A 55 4.35 9.54 -16.14
C ALA A 55 4.40 8.51 -15.00
N ARG A 56 4.09 7.23 -15.25
CA ARG A 56 4.31 6.17 -14.26
C ARG A 56 5.79 5.89 -14.01
N ASP A 57 6.65 6.25 -14.97
CA ASP A 57 8.10 6.10 -14.91
C ASP A 57 8.79 7.42 -14.55
N ASP A 58 8.19 8.23 -13.68
CA ASP A 58 8.89 9.34 -13.02
C ASP A 58 9.92 8.77 -12.02
N ALA A 59 10.96 8.13 -12.53
CA ALA A 59 12.17 7.71 -11.80
C ALA A 59 12.86 8.89 -11.08
N ALA A 60 12.47 10.13 -11.43
CA ALA A 60 12.88 11.35 -10.76
C ALA A 60 12.14 11.62 -9.44
N LEU A 61 10.90 11.13 -9.25
CA LEU A 61 10.10 11.37 -8.03
C LEU A 61 10.38 10.37 -6.91
N THR A 62 10.70 9.13 -7.26
CA THR A 62 11.08 8.08 -6.31
C THR A 62 12.48 7.57 -6.64
N PRO A 63 13.51 7.93 -5.85
CA PRO A 63 14.79 7.24 -5.91
C PRO A 63 14.51 5.74 -5.76
N GLY A 64 15.11 4.91 -6.63
CA GLY A 64 14.95 3.47 -6.51
C GLY A 64 15.32 2.97 -5.11
N PHE A 65 14.83 1.79 -4.73
CA PHE A 65 15.00 1.22 -3.38
C PHE A 65 16.46 1.25 -2.89
N GLU A 66 17.44 1.01 -3.78
CA GLU A 66 18.87 1.08 -3.45
C GLU A 66 19.34 2.50 -3.08
N ALA A 67 18.92 3.52 -3.83
CA ALA A 67 19.30 4.90 -3.56
C ALA A 67 18.72 5.38 -2.21
N GLU A 68 17.49 4.96 -1.89
CA GLU A 68 16.89 5.27 -0.59
C GLU A 68 17.54 4.48 0.55
N ALA A 69 17.91 3.22 0.33
CA ALA A 69 18.68 2.42 1.29
C ALA A 69 20.05 3.05 1.60
N LEU A 70 20.75 3.56 0.58
CA LEU A 70 22.02 4.28 0.75
C LEU A 70 21.82 5.58 1.56
N ARG A 71 20.76 6.35 1.31
CA ARG A 71 20.43 7.52 2.13
C ARG A 71 20.08 7.15 3.57
N ALA A 72 19.36 6.05 3.78
CA ALA A 72 19.04 5.56 5.11
C ALA A 72 20.32 5.17 5.87
N ALA A 73 21.26 4.49 5.21
CA ALA A 73 22.56 4.13 5.79
C ALA A 73 23.41 5.37 6.16
N ALA A 74 23.39 6.42 5.32
CA ALA A 74 24.06 7.69 5.63
C ALA A 74 23.44 8.38 6.87
N ARG A 75 22.11 8.42 6.97
CA ARG A 75 21.39 8.99 8.12
C ARG A 75 21.62 8.20 9.41
N ALA A 76 21.73 6.88 9.33
CA ALA A 76 22.01 6.02 10.48
C ALA A 76 23.37 6.33 11.15
N ARG A 77 24.35 6.85 10.39
CA ARG A 77 25.63 7.31 10.97
C ARG A 77 25.46 8.58 11.81
N VAL A 78 24.61 9.50 11.37
CA VAL A 78 24.32 10.77 12.08
C VAL A 78 23.45 10.54 13.31
N ALA A 79 22.53 9.57 13.25
CA ALA A 79 21.64 9.24 14.36
C ALA A 79 22.36 8.70 15.62
N ARG A 80 23.62 8.24 15.50
CA ARG A 80 24.41 7.78 16.66
C ARG A 80 24.80 8.90 17.61
N ASP A 81 24.82 10.14 17.15
CA ASP A 81 25.18 11.31 17.97
C ASP A 81 23.95 11.99 18.63
N VAL A 82 22.75 11.42 18.46
CA VAL A 82 21.53 11.96 19.03
C VAL A 82 21.39 11.48 20.48
N ALA A 83 21.33 12.43 21.40
CA ALA A 83 21.17 12.17 22.83
C ALA A 83 19.94 11.27 23.11
N PRO A 84 20.01 10.39 24.13
CA PRO A 84 18.92 9.49 24.47
C PRO A 84 17.63 10.26 24.81
N PRO A 85 16.45 9.65 24.60
CA PRO A 85 15.17 10.25 24.92
C PRO A 85 15.13 10.72 26.37
N ARG A 86 14.57 11.91 26.59
CA ARG A 86 14.19 12.35 27.94
C ARG A 86 13.03 11.47 28.40
N ALA A 87 13.17 10.87 29.59
CA ALA A 87 12.19 9.91 30.12
C ALA A 87 10.76 10.49 30.24
N ASP A 88 10.65 11.81 30.42
CA ASP A 88 9.38 12.50 30.68
C ASP A 88 8.95 13.41 29.51
N ALA A 89 8.91 12.86 28.29
CA ALA A 89 8.37 13.60 27.15
C ALA A 89 6.84 13.72 27.27
N PRO A 90 6.25 14.93 27.27
CA PRO A 90 4.81 15.12 27.45
C PRO A 90 3.97 14.51 26.31
N TYR A 91 4.59 14.31 25.14
CA TYR A 91 3.98 13.76 23.92
C TYR A 91 4.67 12.45 23.56
N SER A 92 4.07 11.33 23.95
CA SER A 92 4.67 10.01 23.83
C SER A 92 3.61 8.90 23.70
N ILE A 93 4.08 7.67 23.49
CA ILE A 93 3.25 6.47 23.40
C ILE A 93 3.31 5.75 24.75
N GLY A 94 2.15 5.55 25.39
CA GLY A 94 2.07 5.05 26.77
C GLY A 94 2.23 3.54 26.93
N GLY A 95 1.71 2.73 26.01
CA GLY A 95 1.71 1.27 26.11
C GLY A 95 1.91 0.56 24.77
N TYR A 96 2.35 -0.70 24.86
CA TYR A 96 2.66 -1.55 23.71
C TYR A 96 2.02 -2.93 23.88
N GLU A 97 1.36 -3.43 22.84
CA GLU A 97 0.79 -4.78 22.85
C GLU A 97 1.04 -5.46 21.50
N VAL A 98 1.35 -6.75 21.53
CA VAL A 98 1.62 -7.56 20.34
C VAL A 98 0.79 -8.83 20.36
N LEU A 99 0.62 -9.46 19.21
CA LEU A 99 -0.11 -10.72 19.12
C LEU A 99 0.66 -11.83 19.85
N GLN A 100 -0.04 -12.51 20.74
CA GLN A 100 0.49 -13.63 21.52
C GLN A 100 -0.19 -14.91 21.06
N SER A 101 0.31 -15.52 19.99
CA SER A 101 -0.13 -16.86 19.57
C SER A 101 1.04 -17.80 19.27
N PRO A 102 0.89 -19.12 19.50
CA PRO A 102 1.93 -20.09 19.22
C PRO A 102 2.23 -20.18 17.72
N GLY A 103 3.51 -20.30 17.36
CA GLY A 103 3.93 -20.49 15.97
C GLY A 103 3.95 -19.23 15.09
N LEU A 104 3.80 -18.04 15.68
CA LEU A 104 3.95 -16.77 14.97
C LEU A 104 5.39 -16.54 14.52
N PHE A 105 5.56 -16.21 13.23
CA PHE A 105 6.81 -15.67 12.70
C PHE A 105 6.58 -14.30 12.06
N PRO A 106 7.41 -13.29 12.34
CA PRO A 106 8.49 -13.22 13.35
C PRO A 106 8.01 -13.47 14.80
N ALA A 107 8.89 -13.82 15.74
CA ALA A 107 8.47 -14.04 17.13
C ALA A 107 7.78 -12.78 17.73
N PRO A 108 6.84 -12.92 18.68
CA PRO A 108 6.19 -11.77 19.33
C PRO A 108 7.19 -10.76 19.93
N SER A 109 8.34 -11.24 20.41
CA SER A 109 9.43 -10.38 20.90
C SER A 109 10.02 -9.48 19.82
N GLU A 110 10.12 -9.93 18.57
CA GLU A 110 10.57 -9.12 17.44
C GLU A 110 9.54 -8.07 17.04
N ALA A 111 8.25 -8.44 17.05
CA ALA A 111 7.16 -7.48 16.85
C ALA A 111 7.19 -6.37 17.91
N LEU A 112 7.42 -6.72 19.18
CA LEU A 112 7.50 -5.75 20.27
C LEU A 112 8.70 -4.82 20.11
N LYS A 113 9.86 -5.36 19.73
CA LYS A 113 11.05 -4.54 19.38
C LYS A 113 10.77 -3.57 18.25
N LEU A 114 9.98 -3.98 17.25
CA LEU A 114 9.61 -3.12 16.14
C LEU A 114 8.71 -1.97 16.60
N LEU A 115 7.71 -2.24 17.47
CA LEU A 115 6.87 -1.19 18.06
C LEU A 115 7.70 -0.18 18.87
N HIS A 116 8.62 -0.67 19.71
CA HIS A 116 9.53 0.21 20.46
C HIS A 116 10.42 1.04 19.53
N ARG A 117 10.88 0.46 18.41
CA ARG A 117 11.68 1.18 17.42
C ARG A 117 10.89 2.30 16.77
N ILE A 118 9.64 2.05 16.41
CA ILE A 118 8.73 3.06 15.84
C ILE A 118 8.51 4.19 16.84
N ALA A 119 8.22 3.86 18.10
CA ALA A 119 8.01 4.86 19.14
C ALA A 119 9.26 5.69 19.47
N SER A 120 10.44 5.08 19.33
CA SER A 120 11.73 5.74 19.57
C SER A 120 12.27 6.48 18.35
N ASP A 121 11.61 6.39 17.19
CA ASP A 121 12.07 7.00 15.95
C ASP A 121 12.10 8.54 16.08
N PRO A 122 13.21 9.21 15.73
CA PRO A 122 13.31 10.67 15.85
C PRO A 122 12.27 11.41 15.02
N GLY A 123 11.88 10.87 13.86
CA GLY A 123 10.84 11.45 13.01
C GLY A 123 9.47 11.36 13.66
N VAL A 124 9.10 10.18 14.15
CA VAL A 124 7.85 9.96 14.89
C VAL A 124 7.79 10.89 16.10
N ARG A 125 8.84 10.92 16.93
CA ARG A 125 8.90 11.79 18.12
C ARG A 125 8.78 13.26 17.77
N ARG A 126 9.50 13.73 16.73
CA ARG A 126 9.42 15.13 16.28
C ARG A 126 8.01 15.51 15.83
N VAL A 127 7.31 14.61 15.13
CA VAL A 127 5.92 14.82 14.73
C VAL A 127 5.01 14.88 15.94
N MET A 128 5.15 13.95 16.89
CA MET A 128 4.37 13.95 18.13
C MET A 128 4.56 15.24 18.92
N GLU A 129 5.79 15.71 19.08
CA GLU A 129 6.09 16.97 19.77
C GLU A 129 5.54 18.20 19.03
N SER A 130 5.67 18.24 17.70
CA SER A 130 5.18 19.38 16.88
C SER A 130 3.67 19.54 16.97
N HIS A 131 2.96 18.41 16.98
CA HIS A 131 1.51 18.35 16.93
C HIS A 131 0.87 18.06 18.29
N GLN A 132 1.69 18.02 19.36
CA GLN A 132 1.23 17.78 20.73
C GLN A 132 0.41 16.49 20.87
N LEU A 133 0.85 15.43 20.18
CA LEU A 133 0.13 14.16 20.11
C LEU A 133 0.57 13.23 21.24
N THR A 134 -0.42 12.68 21.94
CA THR A 134 -0.20 11.62 22.93
C THR A 134 -1.01 10.40 22.51
N VAL A 135 -0.36 9.23 22.52
CA VAL A 135 -0.98 7.97 22.14
C VAL A 135 -1.08 7.08 23.36
N GLY A 136 -2.28 6.58 23.66
CA GLY A 136 -2.50 5.70 24.80
C GLY A 136 -1.76 4.38 24.62
N LYS A 137 -2.06 3.66 23.52
CA LYS A 137 -1.43 2.38 23.18
C LYS A 137 -1.09 2.28 21.71
N LEU A 138 0.07 1.68 21.41
CA LEU A 138 0.47 1.24 20.09
C LEU A 138 0.46 -0.29 20.05
N ILE A 139 -0.39 -0.88 19.22
CA ILE A 139 -0.64 -2.32 19.23
C ILE A 139 -0.41 -2.96 17.86
N GLU A 140 -0.11 -4.25 17.87
CA GLU A 140 -0.13 -5.08 16.66
C GLU A 140 -1.56 -5.56 16.35
N MET A 141 -1.99 -5.49 15.09
CA MET A 141 -3.22 -6.11 14.60
C MET A 141 -2.91 -7.31 13.67
N PRO A 142 -3.81 -8.31 13.60
CA PRO A 142 -3.66 -9.43 12.68
C PRO A 142 -3.71 -8.97 11.23
N PRO A 143 -3.01 -9.68 10.32
CA PRO A 143 -3.10 -9.41 8.89
C PRO A 143 -4.48 -9.81 8.36
N GLU A 144 -5.29 -8.81 8.03
CA GLU A 144 -6.56 -9.02 7.33
C GLU A 144 -6.37 -8.72 5.84
N GLY A 145 -6.59 -9.73 5.00
CA GLY A 145 -6.43 -9.63 3.54
C GLY A 145 -4.98 -9.72 3.06
N GLN A 146 -4.84 -10.01 1.77
CA GLN A 146 -3.56 -10.17 1.08
C GLN A 146 -3.15 -8.92 0.33
N VAL A 147 -1.91 -8.48 0.49
CA VAL A 147 -1.38 -7.27 -0.16
C VAL A 147 -1.36 -7.50 -1.68
N GLY A 148 -2.14 -6.71 -2.43
CA GLY A 148 -2.17 -6.78 -3.90
C GLY A 148 -3.04 -7.89 -4.51
N VAL A 149 -3.68 -8.72 -3.68
CA VAL A 149 -4.61 -9.77 -4.14
C VAL A 149 -6.03 -9.48 -3.69
N SER A 150 -6.22 -9.11 -2.41
CA SER A 150 -7.53 -8.76 -1.87
C SER A 150 -7.97 -7.36 -2.33
N ALA A 151 -9.28 -7.17 -2.51
CA ALA A 151 -9.84 -5.87 -2.91
C ALA A 151 -9.54 -4.74 -1.89
N SER A 152 -9.33 -5.11 -0.62
CA SER A 152 -8.87 -4.23 0.45
C SER A 152 -7.80 -4.93 1.29
N CYS A 153 -6.76 -4.18 1.67
CA CYS A 153 -5.71 -4.60 2.59
C CYS A 153 -5.53 -3.50 3.64
N VAL A 154 -5.93 -3.78 4.88
CA VAL A 154 -5.81 -2.81 5.99
C VAL A 154 -4.42 -2.96 6.61
N LEU A 155 -3.70 -1.85 6.74
CA LEU A 155 -2.35 -1.80 7.32
C LEU A 155 -2.33 -1.24 8.75
N GLY A 156 -3.42 -0.62 9.18
CA GLY A 156 -3.54 -0.06 10.51
C GLY A 156 -4.81 0.79 10.65
N TYR A 157 -5.14 1.13 11.89
CA TYR A 157 -6.26 2.00 12.21
C TYR A 157 -5.98 2.81 13.49
N ASN A 158 -6.70 3.92 13.63
CA ASN A 158 -6.65 4.78 14.82
C ASN A 158 -8.03 4.79 15.48
N THR A 159 -8.08 4.36 16.73
CA THR A 159 -9.29 4.35 17.56
C THR A 159 -9.28 5.54 18.51
N ASN A 160 -10.38 6.28 18.53
CA ASN A 160 -10.62 7.41 19.44
C ASN A 160 -9.46 8.42 19.46
N GLN A 161 -9.03 8.87 18.27
CA GLN A 161 -8.08 9.97 18.09
C GLN A 161 -6.75 9.78 18.86
N GLY A 162 -6.21 8.56 18.88
CA GLY A 162 -4.93 8.26 19.51
C GLY A 162 -5.07 7.51 20.85
N GLN A 163 -6.27 7.12 21.28
CA GLN A 163 -6.39 6.18 22.40
C GLN A 163 -5.66 4.87 22.07
N VAL A 164 -5.90 4.32 20.88
CA VAL A 164 -5.21 3.13 20.38
C VAL A 164 -4.85 3.33 18.91
N ILE A 165 -3.58 3.11 18.57
CA ILE A 165 -3.13 2.97 17.18
C ILE A 165 -2.75 1.51 16.98
N ALA A 166 -3.39 0.87 16.00
CA ALA A 166 -3.10 -0.50 15.64
C ALA A 166 -2.34 -0.54 14.31
N LEU A 167 -1.27 -1.31 14.25
CA LEU A 167 -0.43 -1.47 13.07
C LEU A 167 -0.32 -2.95 12.69
N ARG A 168 -0.38 -3.24 11.39
CA ARG A 168 -0.04 -4.55 10.85
C ARG A 168 1.47 -4.66 10.74
N LEU A 169 2.07 -5.54 11.53
CA LEU A 169 3.53 -5.77 11.53
C LEU A 169 3.93 -7.02 10.75
N ARG A 170 2.96 -7.88 10.41
CA ARG A 170 3.18 -9.18 9.76
C ARG A 170 2.63 -9.20 8.35
N THR A 171 3.30 -9.97 7.50
CA THR A 171 2.80 -10.36 6.20
C THR A 171 1.80 -11.50 6.30
N ASP A 172 1.14 -11.75 5.18
CA ASP A 172 -0.13 -12.46 5.02
C ASP A 172 -0.11 -13.91 5.54
N ASP A 173 1.07 -14.52 5.64
CA ASP A 173 1.21 -15.94 5.96
C ASP A 173 1.40 -16.24 7.45
N LEU A 174 1.54 -15.21 8.31
CA LEU A 174 1.88 -15.35 9.75
C LEU A 174 3.08 -16.29 10.01
N ARG A 175 3.88 -16.54 8.98
CA ARG A 175 4.99 -17.49 8.84
C ARG A 175 6.22 -16.80 8.30
#